data_AF-A0A6A6EFK6-F1
#
_entry.id   AF-A0A6A6EFK6-F1
#
_cell.length_a   1.000
_cell.length_b   1.000
_cell.length_c   1.000
_cell.angle_alpha   90.00
_cell.angle_beta   90.00
_cell.angle_gamma   90.00
#
_symmetry.space_group_name_H-M   'P 1'
#
loop_
_entity.id
_entity.type
_entity.pdbx_description
1 polymer ?
#
loop_
_entity_poly.entity_id
_entity_poly.type
_entity_poly.pdbx_seq_one_letter_code
_entity_poly.pdbx_strand_id
1 'polypeptide(L)'
;MNLKGSVPADNSRYGRLDDFDIEEWLQQKGKYSPPEPPNHDARLVGGIRLIISERVSYHPPSLSMSRESYLRIEEEFHLPPVSLLALSNESGLCSRFEEYDEKEPSKLKRIVKTPQKFQVGNYGLTLSYDFTTGFATGLLLGTGVIQGGADFSVWPKCPSAEIFDLIKAVPSLLAQPMLLPTILLQHHLYRTENFCNFYLGDSYTAILYRLGTNRAGRFHLAGPYEDPVGEKTIKETRVNLRNLTGDMSTFMTEIIWYCKVSDWHCEYVDFLVQTLDYVAGKMGTTNGHSHLSEYREIKECIEYLGSTARGLRRHTTGSRERAEADFGVLYSIIAQLDNRLNAKMSASSSRDSTAMKTLAFITTLFLPGTFVATVFSMNMFNWEASASDKSSSRVVSSYFWIYWVITVPLTVIVATSWRLWWNWEKRNFDRDVRIEIENIEEPMPLNSSKDSPKNQSEEGTGTRARANLTGRRVKM
;
A
#
# COMPACT_ATOMS: atom_id res chain seq x y z
N MET A 1 -34.49 -50.63 -18.51
CA MET A 1 -33.25 -50.30 -17.78
C MET A 1 -33.59 -49.10 -16.90
N ASN A 2 -33.97 -49.36 -15.64
CA ASN A 2 -34.62 -48.40 -14.75
C ASN A 2 -33.58 -47.43 -14.18
N LEU A 3 -33.58 -46.18 -14.65
CA LEU A 3 -32.98 -45.04 -13.95
C LEU A 3 -33.89 -44.70 -12.76
N LYS A 4 -33.66 -45.34 -11.60
CA LYS A 4 -34.13 -44.81 -10.31
C LYS A 4 -33.30 -43.58 -10.00
N GLY A 5 -33.66 -42.44 -10.59
CA GLY A 5 -33.08 -41.14 -10.23
C GLY A 5 -33.49 -40.76 -8.82
N SER A 6 -32.51 -40.39 -7.99
CA SER A 6 -32.75 -39.62 -6.77
C SER A 6 -33.42 -38.30 -7.18
N VAL A 7 -34.71 -38.16 -6.96
CA VAL A 7 -35.41 -36.90 -7.17
C VAL A 7 -35.07 -36.00 -5.98
N PRO A 8 -34.38 -34.85 -6.15
CA PRO A 8 -34.15 -33.92 -5.06
C PRO A 8 -35.48 -33.25 -4.71
N ALA A 9 -36.09 -33.67 -3.60
CA ALA A 9 -37.16 -32.91 -2.97
C ALA A 9 -36.54 -31.70 -2.24
N ASP A 10 -37.11 -30.51 -2.39
CA ASP A 10 -36.68 -29.32 -1.65
C ASP A 10 -37.05 -29.46 -0.17
N ASN A 11 -36.22 -30.19 0.57
CA ASN A 11 -36.32 -30.42 2.01
C ASN A 11 -35.45 -29.43 2.80
N SER A 12 -35.18 -28.24 2.23
CA SER A 12 -34.38 -27.23 2.90
C SER A 12 -35.17 -26.54 4.02
N ARG A 13 -34.64 -26.61 5.26
CA ARG A 13 -35.17 -25.86 6.41
C ARG A 13 -34.16 -24.79 6.83
N TYR A 14 -34.63 -23.55 6.93
CA TYR A 14 -33.83 -22.41 7.37
C TYR A 14 -34.70 -21.50 8.24
N GLY A 15 -34.06 -20.76 9.15
CA GLY A 15 -34.77 -19.89 10.07
C GLY A 15 -33.82 -19.29 11.10
N ARG A 16 -34.37 -18.40 11.93
CA ARG A 16 -33.64 -17.85 13.08
C ARG A 16 -33.65 -18.89 14.20
N LEU A 17 -32.51 -19.07 14.83
CA LEU A 17 -32.33 -19.94 15.99
C LEU A 17 -32.00 -19.07 17.20
N ASP A 18 -32.81 -19.13 18.24
CA ASP A 18 -32.55 -18.46 19.51
C ASP A 18 -31.66 -19.35 20.41
N ASP A 19 -30.92 -18.74 21.33
CA ASP A 19 -29.91 -19.45 22.15
C ASP A 19 -30.51 -20.63 22.94
N PHE A 20 -31.76 -20.48 23.41
CA PHE A 20 -32.50 -21.52 24.14
C PHE A 20 -32.88 -22.73 23.29
N ASP A 21 -33.03 -22.55 21.98
CA ASP A 21 -33.44 -23.61 21.04
C ASP A 21 -32.26 -24.42 20.51
N ILE A 22 -31.01 -23.98 20.76
CA ILE A 22 -29.80 -24.60 20.19
C ILE A 22 -29.70 -26.07 20.59
N GLU A 23 -30.02 -26.42 21.83
CA GLU A 23 -29.94 -27.80 22.31
C GLU A 23 -30.94 -28.72 21.60
N GLU A 24 -32.20 -28.29 21.48
CA GLU A 24 -33.22 -29.05 20.75
C GLU A 24 -32.87 -29.19 19.25
N TRP A 25 -32.29 -28.14 18.67
CA TRP A 25 -31.86 -28.14 17.27
C TRP A 25 -30.66 -29.06 17.02
N LEU A 26 -29.69 -29.07 17.92
CA LEU A 26 -28.52 -29.95 17.85
C LEU A 26 -28.94 -31.43 17.93
N GLN A 27 -29.82 -31.75 18.89
CA GLN A 27 -30.34 -33.10 19.12
C GLN A 27 -31.45 -33.51 18.13
N GLN A 28 -31.87 -32.61 17.23
CA GLN A 28 -32.96 -32.83 16.26
C GLN A 28 -34.28 -33.31 16.91
N LYS A 29 -34.66 -32.67 18.02
CA LYS A 29 -35.89 -33.00 18.76
C LYS A 29 -37.02 -32.00 18.45
N GLY A 30 -38.25 -32.44 18.68
CA GLY A 30 -39.45 -31.58 18.57
C GLY A 30 -39.62 -30.95 17.19
N LYS A 31 -39.66 -29.61 17.13
CA LYS A 31 -39.80 -28.84 15.88
C LYS A 31 -38.62 -29.00 14.91
N TYR A 32 -37.48 -29.49 15.39
CA TYR A 32 -36.25 -29.65 14.61
C TYR A 32 -35.98 -31.10 14.18
N SER A 33 -36.92 -32.01 14.40
CA SER A 33 -36.78 -33.40 13.94
C SER A 33 -36.69 -33.51 12.42
N PRO A 34 -35.88 -34.44 11.87
CA PRO A 34 -35.67 -34.55 10.43
C PRO A 34 -37.01 -34.71 9.71
N PRO A 35 -37.20 -34.07 8.55
CA PRO A 35 -38.42 -34.26 7.77
C PRO A 35 -38.58 -35.74 7.39
N GLU A 36 -39.81 -36.24 7.48
CA GLU A 36 -40.12 -37.57 6.99
C GLU A 36 -39.84 -37.63 5.48
N PRO A 37 -39.23 -38.72 4.99
CA PRO A 37 -38.93 -38.86 3.57
C PRO A 37 -40.23 -38.86 2.76
N PRO A 38 -40.25 -38.24 1.56
CA PRO A 38 -41.45 -38.13 0.73
C PRO A 38 -42.03 -39.48 0.27
N ASN A 39 -41.25 -40.57 0.36
CA ASN A 39 -41.68 -41.95 0.16
C ASN A 39 -41.20 -42.80 1.34
N HIS A 40 -42.00 -43.76 1.79
CA HIS A 40 -41.62 -44.71 2.85
C HIS A 40 -40.33 -45.52 2.55
N ASP A 41 -39.97 -45.66 1.26
CA ASP A 41 -38.75 -46.35 0.82
C ASP A 41 -37.55 -45.41 0.59
N ALA A 42 -37.72 -44.08 0.72
CA ALA A 42 -36.64 -43.13 0.48
C ALA A 42 -35.79 -42.95 1.75
N ARG A 43 -34.48 -43.18 1.62
CA ARG A 43 -33.49 -42.99 2.69
C ARG A 43 -32.71 -41.69 2.46
N LEU A 44 -32.46 -40.91 3.52
CA LEU A 44 -31.54 -39.77 3.44
C LEU A 44 -30.11 -40.27 3.14
N VAL A 45 -29.49 -39.70 2.11
CA VAL A 45 -28.14 -40.07 1.62
C VAL A 45 -27.08 -39.04 2.06
N GLY A 46 -27.43 -38.14 2.97
CA GLY A 46 -26.54 -37.09 3.47
C GLY A 46 -27.16 -35.70 3.37
N GLY A 47 -26.37 -34.67 3.67
CA GLY A 47 -26.80 -33.28 3.57
C GLY A 47 -25.96 -32.33 4.41
N ILE A 48 -26.48 -31.10 4.58
CA ILE A 48 -25.78 -30.03 5.28
C ILE A 48 -26.57 -29.59 6.51
N ARG A 49 -25.88 -29.46 7.65
CA ARG A 49 -26.36 -28.73 8.82
C ARG A 49 -25.39 -27.60 9.11
N LEU A 50 -25.84 -26.37 8.96
CA LEU A 50 -24.99 -25.18 9.11
C LEU A 50 -25.63 -24.22 10.09
N ILE A 51 -24.89 -23.89 11.15
CA ILE A 51 -25.22 -22.75 12.01
C ILE A 51 -24.46 -21.55 11.47
N ILE A 52 -25.15 -20.42 11.31
CA ILE A 52 -24.54 -19.15 10.93
C ILE A 52 -24.66 -18.22 12.12
N SER A 53 -23.54 -17.64 12.55
CA SER A 53 -23.48 -16.73 13.70
C SER A 53 -22.77 -15.44 13.33
N GLU A 54 -23.29 -14.33 13.89
CA GLU A 54 -22.66 -13.02 13.80
C GLU A 54 -21.54 -12.91 14.86
N ARG A 55 -20.46 -12.24 14.50
CA ARG A 55 -19.37 -11.86 15.40
C ARG A 55 -19.61 -10.44 15.89
N VAL A 56 -19.75 -10.28 17.20
CA VAL A 56 -20.15 -9.02 17.85
C VAL A 56 -18.96 -8.12 18.16
N SER A 57 -17.85 -8.68 18.64
CA SER A 57 -16.61 -7.95 18.93
C SER A 57 -15.38 -8.75 18.53
N TYR A 58 -14.31 -8.01 18.23
CA TYR A 58 -12.99 -8.54 17.86
C TYR A 58 -12.12 -8.82 19.08
N HIS A 59 -12.22 -7.97 20.11
CA HIS A 59 -11.34 -8.01 21.28
C HIS A 59 -12.14 -7.71 22.55
N PRO A 60 -12.44 -8.72 23.39
CA PRO A 60 -12.27 -10.16 23.12
C PRO A 60 -13.20 -10.65 21.98
N PRO A 61 -12.85 -11.74 21.28
CA PRO A 61 -13.73 -12.32 20.27
C PRO A 61 -15.04 -12.76 20.91
N SER A 62 -16.16 -12.21 20.44
CA SER A 62 -17.49 -12.54 20.96
C SER A 62 -18.45 -12.90 19.85
N LEU A 63 -19.34 -13.85 20.17
CA LEU A 63 -20.33 -14.42 19.28
C LEU A 63 -21.71 -13.91 19.68
N SER A 64 -22.67 -13.97 18.77
CA SER A 64 -24.09 -13.74 19.06
C SER A 64 -24.76 -14.90 19.83
N MET A 65 -23.99 -15.77 20.49
CA MET A 65 -24.46 -16.93 21.25
C MET A 65 -23.72 -17.02 22.59
N SER A 66 -24.30 -17.73 23.56
CA SER A 66 -23.65 -17.95 24.85
C SER A 66 -22.45 -18.89 24.73
N ARG A 67 -21.52 -18.81 25.71
CA ARG A 67 -20.37 -19.72 25.78
C ARG A 67 -20.80 -21.19 25.90
N GLU A 68 -21.87 -21.45 26.65
CA GLU A 68 -22.42 -22.79 26.83
C GLU A 68 -22.95 -23.35 25.51
N SER A 69 -23.72 -22.54 24.76
CA SER A 69 -24.19 -22.91 23.42
C SER A 69 -23.04 -23.20 22.45
N TYR A 70 -22.01 -22.35 22.43
CA TYR A 70 -20.84 -22.59 21.56
C TYR A 70 -20.15 -23.92 21.90
N LEU A 71 -19.89 -24.19 23.19
CA LEU A 71 -19.23 -25.43 23.61
C LEU A 71 -20.06 -26.66 23.24
N ARG A 72 -21.38 -26.60 23.38
CA ARG A 72 -22.27 -27.68 22.94
C ARG A 72 -22.24 -27.88 21.43
N ILE A 73 -22.22 -26.79 20.64
CA ILE A 73 -22.08 -26.89 19.18
C ILE A 73 -20.74 -27.54 18.82
N GLU A 74 -19.65 -27.11 19.45
CA GLU A 74 -18.32 -27.65 19.22
C GLU A 74 -18.25 -29.16 19.51
N GLU A 75 -18.87 -29.59 20.61
CA GLU A 75 -18.97 -30.99 21.02
C GLU A 75 -19.84 -31.82 20.05
N GLU A 76 -21.10 -31.44 19.84
CA GLU A 76 -22.06 -32.18 19.02
C GLU A 76 -21.70 -32.23 17.54
N PHE A 77 -21.10 -31.15 17.01
CA PHE A 77 -20.61 -31.14 15.63
C PHE A 77 -19.21 -31.72 15.49
N HIS A 78 -18.58 -32.15 16.60
CA HIS A 78 -17.20 -32.63 16.63
C HIS A 78 -16.24 -31.65 15.95
N LEU A 79 -16.42 -30.34 16.13
CA LEU A 79 -15.56 -29.33 15.52
C LEU A 79 -14.16 -29.40 16.14
N PRO A 80 -13.10 -29.00 15.42
CA PRO A 80 -11.77 -28.94 16.01
C PRO A 80 -11.72 -27.95 17.19
N PRO A 81 -11.03 -28.26 18.30
CA PRO A 81 -10.96 -27.37 19.47
C PRO A 81 -10.24 -26.04 19.20
N VAL A 82 -9.47 -25.95 18.11
CA VAL A 82 -8.82 -24.72 17.66
C VAL A 82 -9.76 -23.81 16.86
N SER A 83 -11.03 -24.18 16.64
CA SER A 83 -11.98 -23.46 15.78
C SER A 83 -12.11 -21.98 16.13
N LEU A 84 -12.35 -21.65 17.41
CA LEU A 84 -12.53 -20.25 17.81
C LEU A 84 -11.27 -19.39 17.58
N LEU A 85 -10.09 -19.94 17.88
CA LEU A 85 -8.81 -19.26 17.67
C LEU A 85 -8.53 -19.08 16.17
N ALA A 86 -8.71 -20.15 15.38
CA ALA A 86 -8.48 -20.17 13.95
C ALA A 86 -9.40 -19.18 13.21
N LEU A 87 -10.68 -19.08 13.61
CA LEU A 87 -11.63 -18.14 13.04
C LEU A 87 -11.33 -16.68 13.42
N SER A 88 -10.51 -16.43 14.44
CA SER A 88 -10.09 -15.09 14.86
C SER A 88 -8.89 -14.57 14.06
N ASN A 89 -8.31 -15.38 13.16
CA ASN A 89 -7.22 -14.97 12.29
C ASN A 89 -7.66 -13.90 11.25
N GLU A 90 -6.83 -12.88 11.03
CA GLU A 90 -7.10 -11.77 10.11
C GLU A 90 -6.51 -11.97 8.70
N SER A 91 -5.42 -12.73 8.57
CA SER A 91 -4.66 -12.92 7.33
C SER A 91 -5.24 -14.00 6.41
N GLY A 92 -6.16 -14.81 6.93
CA GLY A 92 -6.67 -16.00 6.27
C GLY A 92 -5.95 -17.26 6.73
N LEU A 93 -6.67 -18.38 6.76
CA LEU A 93 -6.19 -19.66 7.24
C LEU A 93 -6.99 -20.80 6.61
N CYS A 94 -6.32 -21.89 6.25
CA CYS A 94 -6.99 -23.15 5.95
C CYS A 94 -6.25 -24.29 6.65
N SER A 95 -6.99 -25.21 7.27
CA SER A 95 -6.43 -26.40 7.90
C SER A 95 -7.39 -27.58 7.83
N ARG A 96 -6.81 -28.79 7.84
CA ARG A 96 -7.50 -30.07 7.79
C ARG A 96 -7.12 -30.90 9.01
N PHE A 97 -8.11 -31.52 9.63
CA PHE A 97 -7.95 -32.43 10.76
C PHE A 97 -8.76 -33.69 10.51
N GLU A 98 -8.36 -34.79 11.15
CA GLU A 98 -8.95 -36.09 10.93
C GLU A 98 -9.20 -36.75 12.29
N GLU A 99 -10.37 -37.38 12.41
CA GLU A 99 -10.73 -38.23 13.53
C GLU A 99 -10.74 -39.67 13.04
N TYR A 100 -10.14 -40.57 13.82
CA TYR A 100 -9.95 -41.97 13.44
C TYR A 100 -10.76 -42.86 14.37
N ASP A 101 -11.43 -43.86 13.78
CA ASP A 101 -12.03 -44.98 14.52
C ASP A 101 -11.30 -46.28 14.15
N GLU A 102 -10.71 -46.94 15.15
CA GLU A 102 -9.93 -48.19 15.13
C GLU A 102 -8.80 -48.37 14.08
N LYS A 103 -8.72 -47.53 13.03
CA LYS A 103 -7.64 -47.27 12.03
C LYS A 103 -8.14 -46.52 10.77
N GLU A 104 -9.46 -46.36 10.58
CA GLU A 104 -10.02 -45.62 9.43
C GLU A 104 -10.50 -44.22 9.84
N PRO A 105 -10.35 -43.20 8.97
CA PRO A 105 -10.84 -41.87 9.28
C PRO A 105 -12.38 -41.87 9.31
N SER A 106 -12.96 -41.68 10.49
CA SER A 106 -14.42 -41.65 10.69
C SER A 106 -14.99 -40.28 10.31
N LYS A 107 -14.27 -39.19 10.64
CA LYS A 107 -14.68 -37.82 10.36
C LYS A 107 -13.55 -36.98 9.78
N LEU A 108 -13.89 -36.17 8.80
CA LEU A 108 -13.00 -35.19 8.18
C LEU A 108 -13.39 -33.78 8.62
N LYS A 109 -12.49 -33.13 9.35
CA LYS A 109 -12.72 -31.78 9.89
C LYS A 109 -11.90 -30.75 9.13
N ARG A 110 -12.45 -29.56 8.92
CA ARG A 110 -11.79 -28.47 8.19
C ARG A 110 -12.09 -27.14 8.83
N ILE A 111 -11.10 -26.25 8.80
CA ILE A 111 -11.29 -24.85 9.17
C ILE A 111 -10.79 -23.99 8.03
N VAL A 112 -11.59 -23.02 7.65
CA VAL A 112 -11.23 -22.02 6.64
C VAL A 112 -11.63 -20.66 7.18
N LYS A 113 -10.68 -19.75 7.31
CA LYS A 113 -10.93 -18.34 7.60
C LYS A 113 -10.50 -17.54 6.39
N THR A 114 -11.40 -16.72 5.84
CA THR A 114 -11.02 -15.84 4.74
C THR A 114 -10.23 -14.64 5.28
N PRO A 115 -9.32 -14.06 4.47
CA PRO A 115 -8.66 -12.80 4.82
C PRO A 115 -9.69 -11.72 5.12
N GLN A 116 -9.44 -10.94 6.17
CA GLN A 116 -10.42 -9.98 6.66
C GLN A 116 -10.40 -8.68 5.84
N LYS A 117 -11.49 -8.40 5.13
CA LYS A 117 -11.78 -7.07 4.59
C LYS A 117 -13.26 -6.82 4.54
N PHE A 118 -13.64 -5.72 5.17
CA PHE A 118 -15.02 -5.32 5.32
C PHE A 118 -15.80 -5.24 4.00
N GLN A 119 -15.16 -4.70 2.95
CA GLN A 119 -15.78 -4.54 1.63
C GLN A 119 -15.96 -5.85 0.84
N VAL A 120 -15.29 -6.93 1.24
CA VAL A 120 -15.36 -8.24 0.54
C VAL A 120 -16.10 -9.24 1.40
N GLY A 121 -15.62 -9.44 2.62
CA GLY A 121 -16.15 -10.42 3.55
C GLY A 121 -15.22 -10.62 4.73
N ASN A 122 -15.80 -10.76 5.91
CA ASN A 122 -15.08 -11.17 7.10
C ASN A 122 -15.76 -12.38 7.73
N TYR A 123 -15.54 -13.56 7.15
CA TYR A 123 -16.14 -14.79 7.65
C TYR A 123 -15.17 -15.97 7.57
N GLY A 124 -15.51 -17.02 8.30
CA GLY A 124 -14.80 -18.27 8.31
C GLY A 124 -15.76 -19.40 8.63
N LEU A 125 -15.40 -20.58 8.18
CA LEU A 125 -16.19 -21.77 8.21
C LEU A 125 -15.39 -22.88 8.88
N THR A 126 -15.99 -23.49 9.90
CA THR A 126 -15.49 -24.74 10.49
C THR A 126 -16.49 -25.84 10.19
N LEU A 127 -15.99 -26.99 9.75
CA LEU A 127 -16.78 -28.12 9.26
C LEU A 127 -16.28 -29.41 9.86
N SER A 128 -17.21 -30.33 10.07
CA SER A 128 -16.98 -31.74 10.31
C SER A 128 -17.84 -32.52 9.31
N TYR A 129 -17.22 -33.43 8.58
CA TYR A 129 -17.89 -34.31 7.65
C TYR A 129 -17.79 -35.74 8.15
N ASP A 130 -18.93 -36.41 8.27
CA ASP A 130 -18.99 -37.79 8.70
C ASP A 130 -19.15 -38.71 7.47
N PHE A 131 -18.17 -39.59 7.27
CA PHE A 131 -18.15 -40.51 6.14
C PHE A 131 -19.25 -41.59 6.23
N THR A 132 -19.76 -41.87 7.43
CA THR A 132 -20.77 -42.90 7.64
C THR A 132 -22.19 -42.40 7.34
N THR A 133 -22.49 -41.16 7.74
CA THR A 133 -23.82 -40.56 7.60
C THR A 133 -23.96 -39.69 6.34
N GLY A 134 -22.84 -39.24 5.75
CA GLY A 134 -22.83 -38.35 4.59
C GLY A 134 -23.23 -36.91 4.92
N PHE A 135 -23.24 -36.53 6.20
CA PHE A 135 -23.59 -35.19 6.63
C PHE A 135 -22.36 -34.31 6.84
N ALA A 136 -22.45 -33.08 6.32
CA ALA A 136 -21.56 -31.98 6.66
C ALA A 136 -22.21 -31.11 7.74
N THR A 137 -21.65 -31.11 8.95
CA THR A 137 -22.05 -30.24 10.05
C THR A 137 -21.04 -29.10 10.21
N GLY A 138 -21.50 -27.87 10.43
CA GLY A 138 -20.58 -26.74 10.49
C GLY A 138 -21.10 -25.49 11.15
N LEU A 139 -20.15 -24.61 11.45
CA LEU A 139 -20.38 -23.26 11.96
C LEU A 139 -19.74 -22.26 11.01
N LEU A 140 -20.55 -21.38 10.42
CA LEU A 140 -20.12 -20.21 9.68
C LEU A 140 -20.16 -19.01 10.62
N LEU A 141 -19.00 -18.41 10.87
CA LEU A 141 -18.84 -17.28 11.75
C LEU A 141 -18.24 -16.10 11.00
N GLY A 142 -18.78 -14.91 11.18
CA GLY A 142 -18.14 -13.70 10.68
C GLY A 142 -18.83 -12.43 11.12
N THR A 143 -18.27 -11.29 10.70
CA THR A 143 -18.85 -9.96 10.91
C THR A 143 -19.56 -9.50 9.63
N GLY A 144 -20.77 -8.96 9.77
CA GLY A 144 -21.65 -8.57 8.68
C GLY A 144 -22.20 -9.76 7.90
N VAL A 145 -22.21 -10.97 8.49
CA VAL A 145 -22.62 -12.20 7.78
C VAL A 145 -24.14 -12.33 7.72
N ILE A 146 -24.84 -11.91 8.77
CA ILE A 146 -26.30 -12.02 8.91
C ILE A 146 -26.94 -10.63 8.79
N GLN A 147 -26.39 -9.61 9.46
CA GLN A 147 -26.95 -8.26 9.40
C GLN A 147 -26.81 -7.65 8.01
N GLY A 148 -27.92 -7.09 7.52
CA GLY A 148 -28.10 -6.72 6.12
C GLY A 148 -27.22 -5.57 5.68
N GLY A 149 -26.36 -5.82 4.68
CA GLY A 149 -26.00 -4.96 3.55
C GLY A 149 -25.56 -3.50 3.75
N ALA A 150 -25.62 -2.93 4.96
CA ALA A 150 -25.34 -1.53 5.23
C ALA A 150 -23.85 -1.23 5.40
N ASP A 151 -23.05 -2.27 5.54
CA ASP A 151 -21.61 -2.16 5.73
C ASP A 151 -20.93 -1.65 4.43
N PHE A 152 -21.37 -2.15 3.27
CA PHE A 152 -20.91 -1.63 1.98
C PHE A 152 -22.05 -1.66 0.96
N SER A 153 -22.52 -0.47 0.56
CA SER A 153 -23.73 -0.26 -0.26
C SER A 153 -23.72 -0.91 -1.65
N VAL A 154 -22.60 -1.51 -2.05
CA VAL A 154 -22.42 -2.18 -3.34
C VAL A 154 -23.06 -3.57 -3.36
N TRP A 155 -23.20 -4.24 -2.21
CA TRP A 155 -23.72 -5.62 -2.16
C TRP A 155 -25.24 -5.65 -1.94
N PRO A 156 -25.99 -6.37 -2.79
CA PRO A 156 -27.45 -6.40 -2.68
C PRO A 156 -27.96 -7.24 -1.49
N LYS A 157 -27.17 -8.20 -1.02
CA LYS A 157 -27.53 -9.13 0.06
C LYS A 157 -26.35 -9.34 1.03
N CYS A 158 -26.67 -9.82 2.24
CA CYS A 158 -25.63 -10.26 3.18
C CYS A 158 -24.95 -11.56 2.69
N PRO A 159 -23.70 -11.83 3.10
CA PRO A 159 -22.96 -13.03 2.72
C PRO A 159 -23.73 -14.33 2.97
N SER A 160 -24.45 -14.44 4.10
CA SER A 160 -25.21 -15.65 4.42
C SER A 160 -26.32 -15.94 3.41
N ALA A 161 -27.03 -14.91 2.94
CA ALA A 161 -28.08 -15.06 1.95
C ALA A 161 -27.51 -15.45 0.57
N GLU A 162 -26.40 -14.84 0.16
CA GLU A 162 -25.74 -15.18 -1.11
C GLU A 162 -25.15 -16.60 -1.09
N ILE A 163 -24.49 -16.99 0.01
CA ILE A 163 -24.00 -18.36 0.20
C ILE A 163 -25.15 -19.37 0.19
N PHE A 164 -26.28 -19.02 0.81
CA PHE A 164 -27.46 -19.88 0.83
C PHE A 164 -28.08 -20.06 -0.56
N ASP A 165 -28.15 -18.99 -1.36
CA ASP A 165 -28.61 -19.05 -2.76
C ASP A 165 -27.69 -19.98 -3.59
N LEU A 166 -26.37 -19.94 -3.36
CA LEU A 166 -25.40 -20.83 -4.00
C LEU A 166 -25.59 -22.30 -3.59
N ILE A 167 -25.89 -22.57 -2.31
CA ILE A 167 -26.17 -23.94 -1.83
C ILE A 167 -27.45 -24.48 -2.49
N LYS A 168 -28.50 -23.66 -2.58
CA LYS A 168 -29.78 -24.03 -3.21
C LYS A 168 -29.66 -24.32 -4.70
N ALA A 169 -28.71 -23.68 -5.37
CA ALA A 169 -28.49 -23.89 -6.80
C ALA A 169 -27.95 -25.28 -7.14
N VAL A 170 -27.41 -26.03 -6.17
CA VAL A 170 -26.70 -27.31 -6.41
C VAL A 170 -27.20 -28.44 -5.49
N PRO A 171 -28.45 -28.90 -5.65
CA PRO A 171 -29.03 -29.93 -4.78
C PRO A 171 -28.37 -31.31 -4.94
N SER A 172 -27.79 -31.61 -6.09
CA SER A 172 -27.11 -32.89 -6.38
C SER A 172 -25.84 -33.08 -5.54
N LEU A 173 -25.16 -32.00 -5.14
CA LEU A 173 -23.88 -32.05 -4.45
C LEU A 173 -23.99 -31.85 -2.93
N LEU A 174 -25.20 -31.84 -2.35
CA LEU A 174 -25.40 -31.55 -0.92
C LEU A 174 -24.71 -32.53 0.03
N ALA A 175 -24.47 -33.77 -0.40
CA ALA A 175 -23.73 -34.77 0.35
C ALA A 175 -22.20 -34.65 0.16
N GLN A 176 -21.71 -33.82 -0.77
CA GLN A 176 -20.29 -33.74 -1.10
C GLN A 176 -19.52 -32.94 -0.04
N PRO A 177 -18.47 -33.49 0.60
CA PRO A 177 -17.71 -32.79 1.65
C PRO A 177 -17.07 -31.48 1.19
N MET A 178 -16.77 -31.37 -0.11
CA MET A 178 -16.09 -30.22 -0.69
C MET A 178 -17.04 -29.10 -1.14
N LEU A 179 -18.36 -29.29 -1.07
CA LEU A 179 -19.33 -28.29 -1.54
C LEU A 179 -19.21 -26.96 -0.77
N LEU A 180 -19.36 -26.97 0.55
CA LEU A 180 -19.32 -25.74 1.35
C LEU A 180 -17.99 -24.98 1.28
N PRO A 181 -16.80 -25.63 1.38
CA PRO A 181 -15.53 -24.95 1.14
C PRO A 181 -15.43 -24.32 -0.26
N THR A 182 -15.92 -25.01 -1.29
CA THR A 182 -15.89 -24.51 -2.68
C THR A 182 -16.81 -23.31 -2.87
N ILE A 183 -18.02 -23.35 -2.29
CA ILE A 183 -18.95 -22.22 -2.30
C ILE A 183 -18.34 -21.01 -1.58
N LEU A 184 -17.66 -21.24 -0.45
CA LEU A 184 -17.01 -20.16 0.30
C LEU A 184 -15.92 -19.48 -0.53
N LEU A 185 -15.09 -20.27 -1.22
CA LEU A 185 -14.10 -19.76 -2.17
C LEU A 185 -14.77 -18.97 -3.30
N GLN A 186 -15.78 -19.54 -3.96
CA GLN A 186 -16.50 -18.91 -5.06
C GLN A 186 -17.07 -17.55 -4.65
N HIS A 187 -17.77 -17.50 -3.52
CA HIS A 187 -18.37 -16.28 -3.01
C HIS A 187 -17.32 -15.22 -2.67
N HIS A 188 -16.26 -15.59 -1.95
CA HIS A 188 -15.21 -14.63 -1.59
C HIS A 188 -14.44 -14.14 -2.82
N LEU A 189 -14.14 -15.03 -3.77
CA LEU A 189 -13.44 -14.71 -5.00
C LEU A 189 -14.27 -13.74 -5.86
N TYR A 190 -15.56 -14.01 -6.05
CA TYR A 190 -16.49 -13.14 -6.77
C TYR A 190 -16.55 -11.73 -6.18
N ARG A 191 -16.67 -11.62 -4.85
CA ARG A 191 -16.71 -10.30 -4.20
C ARG A 191 -15.37 -9.55 -4.32
N THR A 192 -14.25 -10.27 -4.24
CA THR A 192 -12.92 -9.69 -4.40
C THR A 192 -12.70 -9.17 -5.82
N GLU A 193 -13.03 -9.98 -6.82
CA GLU A 193 -12.88 -9.63 -8.23
C GLU A 193 -13.70 -8.39 -8.60
N ASN A 194 -14.97 -8.35 -8.22
CA ASN A 194 -15.83 -7.19 -8.46
C ASN A 194 -15.30 -5.93 -7.77
N PHE A 195 -14.82 -6.03 -6.53
CA PHE A 195 -14.26 -4.88 -5.84
C PHE A 195 -12.99 -4.37 -6.54
N CYS A 196 -12.07 -5.26 -6.91
CA CYS A 196 -10.86 -4.88 -7.62
C CYS A 196 -11.15 -4.25 -8.99
N ASN A 197 -12.05 -4.86 -9.77
CA ASN A 197 -12.33 -4.42 -11.14
C ASN A 197 -13.08 -3.09 -11.18
N PHE A 198 -14.13 -2.94 -10.38
CA PHE A 198 -14.99 -1.76 -10.45
C PHE A 198 -14.51 -0.67 -9.50
N TYR A 199 -14.50 -0.91 -8.19
CA TYR A 199 -14.22 0.15 -7.23
C TYR A 199 -12.76 0.61 -7.26
N LEU A 200 -11.83 -0.35 -7.16
CA LEU A 200 -10.41 -0.04 -7.14
C LEU A 200 -9.94 0.43 -8.52
N GLY A 201 -10.45 -0.19 -9.59
CA GLY A 201 -10.21 0.24 -10.97
C GLY A 201 -10.67 1.67 -11.27
N ASP A 202 -11.87 2.07 -10.83
CA ASP A 202 -12.40 3.42 -11.03
C ASP A 202 -11.61 4.46 -10.21
N SER A 203 -11.28 4.14 -8.96
CA SER A 203 -10.45 4.97 -8.10
C SER A 203 -9.07 5.24 -8.72
N TYR A 204 -8.42 4.18 -9.23
CA TYR A 204 -7.14 4.31 -9.93
C TYR A 204 -7.26 5.19 -11.17
N THR A 205 -8.30 4.98 -11.97
CA THR A 205 -8.54 5.75 -13.18
C THR A 205 -8.71 7.23 -12.88
N ALA A 206 -9.43 7.58 -11.81
CA ALA A 206 -9.57 8.97 -11.36
C ALA A 206 -8.23 9.60 -10.92
N ILE A 207 -7.37 8.83 -10.24
CA ILE A 207 -6.02 9.26 -9.87
C ILE A 207 -5.18 9.52 -11.13
N LEU A 208 -5.18 8.59 -12.08
CA LEU A 208 -4.42 8.73 -13.33
C LEU A 208 -4.87 9.92 -14.17
N TYR A 209 -6.16 10.19 -14.18
CA TYR A 209 -6.71 11.36 -14.84
C TYR A 209 -6.18 12.67 -14.25
N ARG A 210 -6.10 12.77 -12.92
CA ARG A 210 -5.51 13.93 -12.22
C ARG A 210 -4.00 14.02 -12.35
N LEU A 211 -3.32 12.88 -12.49
CA LEU A 211 -1.87 12.80 -12.72
C LEU A 211 -1.50 13.18 -14.16
N GLY A 212 -2.40 12.94 -15.12
CA GLY A 212 -2.22 13.24 -16.54
C GLY A 212 -1.37 12.21 -17.31
N THR A 213 -1.11 11.03 -16.74
CA THR A 213 -0.20 10.01 -17.33
C THR A 213 -0.87 9.02 -18.28
N ASN A 214 -2.19 8.78 -18.17
CA ASN A 214 -2.84 7.71 -18.93
C ASN A 214 -4.02 8.18 -19.80
N ARG A 215 -4.02 7.75 -21.07
CA ARG A 215 -5.09 7.95 -22.08
C ARG A 215 -5.69 6.63 -22.59
N ALA A 216 -5.43 5.50 -21.93
CA ALA A 216 -5.88 4.19 -22.39
C ALA A 216 -7.12 3.69 -21.63
N GLY A 217 -8.25 3.56 -22.33
CA GLY A 217 -9.51 2.98 -21.81
C GLY A 217 -10.73 3.36 -22.66
N ARG A 218 -11.75 2.47 -22.78
CA ARG A 218 -12.95 2.64 -23.63
C ARG A 218 -13.99 3.65 -23.11
N PHE A 219 -13.82 4.22 -21.92
CA PHE A 219 -14.76 5.18 -21.35
C PHE A 219 -14.22 6.61 -21.41
N HIS A 220 -14.63 7.34 -22.45
CA HIS A 220 -14.47 8.79 -22.61
C HIS A 220 -15.39 9.59 -21.64
N LEU A 221 -15.57 9.13 -20.39
CA LEU A 221 -16.45 9.78 -19.40
C LEU A 221 -15.73 10.73 -18.44
N ALA A 222 -14.40 10.73 -18.43
CA ALA A 222 -13.65 11.76 -17.70
C ALA A 222 -13.55 13.01 -18.59
N GLY A 223 -13.96 14.16 -18.05
CA GLY A 223 -14.13 15.43 -18.77
C GLY A 223 -12.84 16.05 -19.36
N PRO A 224 -12.72 17.39 -19.42
CA PRO A 224 -11.54 18.04 -19.97
C PRO A 224 -10.33 17.93 -19.04
N TYR A 225 -9.22 17.44 -19.60
CA TYR A 225 -7.90 17.22 -18.97
C TYR A 225 -7.53 18.26 -17.91
N GLU A 226 -7.18 17.80 -16.70
CA GLU A 226 -6.51 18.66 -15.73
C GLU A 226 -5.00 18.50 -15.84
N ASP A 227 -4.30 19.55 -16.28
CA ASP A 227 -2.86 19.66 -16.07
C ASP A 227 -2.62 19.83 -14.55
N PRO A 228 -1.93 18.89 -13.88
CA PRO A 228 -1.63 19.02 -12.45
C PRO A 228 -0.80 20.27 -12.14
N VAL A 229 -0.07 20.81 -13.14
CA VAL A 229 0.87 21.93 -13.03
C VAL A 229 0.50 23.09 -14.00
N GLY A 230 -0.73 23.12 -14.54
CA GLY A 230 -1.19 24.12 -15.51
C GLY A 230 -1.23 25.56 -14.97
N GLU A 231 -2.13 26.42 -15.49
CA GLU A 231 -2.30 27.83 -15.06
C GLU A 231 -2.80 28.01 -13.60
N LYS A 232 -2.56 27.04 -12.72
CA LYS A 232 -2.89 27.10 -11.29
C LYS A 232 -1.79 27.86 -10.53
N THR A 233 -2.16 28.50 -9.43
CA THR A 233 -1.16 29.14 -8.55
C THR A 233 -0.25 28.10 -7.91
N ILE A 234 0.98 28.48 -7.55
CA ILE A 234 1.97 27.57 -6.90
C ILE A 234 1.36 26.88 -5.65
N LYS A 235 0.52 27.61 -4.90
CA LYS A 235 -0.15 27.08 -3.71
C LYS A 235 -1.16 25.98 -4.08
N GLU A 236 -1.97 26.20 -5.11
CA GLU A 236 -2.96 25.23 -5.58
C GLU A 236 -2.29 23.98 -6.16
N THR A 237 -1.22 24.14 -6.94
CA THR A 237 -0.44 23.01 -7.47
C THR A 237 0.12 22.14 -6.33
N ARG A 238 0.68 22.75 -5.27
CA ARG A 238 1.20 21.99 -4.11
C ARG A 238 0.10 21.24 -3.36
N VAL A 239 -1.08 21.85 -3.19
CA VAL A 239 -2.22 21.18 -2.54
C VAL A 239 -2.73 20.02 -3.40
N ASN A 240 -2.85 20.21 -4.71
CA ASN A 240 -3.29 19.17 -5.63
C ASN A 240 -2.32 17.96 -5.61
N LEU A 241 -1.01 18.21 -5.71
CA LEU A 241 0.02 17.16 -5.65
C LEU A 241 0.00 16.43 -4.30
N ARG A 242 -0.15 17.14 -3.18
CA ARG A 242 -0.27 16.50 -1.85
C ARG A 242 -1.47 15.58 -1.77
N ASN A 243 -2.63 16.03 -2.23
CA ASN A 243 -3.84 15.20 -2.24
C ASN A 243 -3.66 13.99 -3.16
N LEU A 244 -3.06 14.18 -4.34
CA LEU A 244 -2.77 13.11 -5.29
C LEU A 244 -1.80 12.08 -4.71
N THR A 245 -0.76 12.51 -3.99
CA THR A 245 0.14 11.61 -3.25
C THR A 245 -0.62 10.80 -2.19
N GLY A 246 -1.56 11.45 -1.47
CA GLY A 246 -2.42 10.78 -0.50
C GLY A 246 -3.29 9.71 -1.14
N ASP A 247 -4.03 10.06 -2.19
CA ASP A 247 -4.93 9.15 -2.92
C ASP A 247 -4.16 7.98 -3.52
N MET A 248 -3.00 8.24 -4.12
CA MET A 248 -2.13 7.21 -4.70
C MET A 248 -1.56 6.27 -3.62
N SER A 249 -1.17 6.80 -2.47
CA SER A 249 -0.70 6.00 -1.33
C SER A 249 -1.81 5.10 -0.76
N THR A 250 -3.03 5.62 -0.66
CA THR A 250 -4.21 4.84 -0.27
C THR A 250 -4.47 3.72 -1.28
N PHE A 251 -4.51 4.04 -2.58
CA PHE A 251 -4.66 3.05 -3.64
C PHE A 251 -3.59 1.95 -3.56
N MET A 252 -2.32 2.33 -3.42
CA MET A 252 -1.19 1.42 -3.29
C MET A 252 -1.35 0.49 -2.09
N THR A 253 -1.78 1.02 -0.94
CA THR A 253 -2.04 0.22 0.26
C THR A 253 -3.14 -0.81 0.02
N GLU A 254 -4.23 -0.39 -0.66
CA GLU A 254 -5.34 -1.29 -0.97
C GLU A 254 -4.94 -2.38 -1.96
N ILE A 255 -4.28 -2.04 -3.08
CA ILE A 255 -3.91 -3.03 -4.10
C ILE A 255 -2.89 -4.04 -3.56
N ILE A 256 -1.95 -3.62 -2.72
CA ILE A 256 -1.00 -4.54 -2.06
C ILE A 256 -1.75 -5.54 -1.16
N TRP A 257 -2.77 -5.09 -0.44
CA TRP A 257 -3.61 -5.98 0.36
C TRP A 257 -4.34 -6.99 -0.53
N TYR A 258 -4.92 -6.54 -1.65
CA TYR A 258 -5.60 -7.43 -2.61
C TYR A 258 -4.66 -8.42 -3.30
N CYS A 259 -3.38 -8.06 -3.54
CA CYS A 259 -2.37 -9.03 -3.99
C CYS A 259 -2.26 -10.19 -3.00
N LYS A 260 -2.09 -9.90 -1.70
CA LYS A 260 -2.01 -10.95 -0.65
C LYS A 260 -3.25 -11.83 -0.59
N VAL A 261 -4.43 -11.25 -0.78
CA VAL A 261 -5.69 -12.01 -0.80
C VAL A 261 -5.81 -12.90 -2.02
N SER A 262 -5.38 -12.41 -3.19
CA SER A 262 -5.35 -13.23 -4.40
C SER A 262 -4.30 -14.35 -4.34
N ASP A 263 -3.19 -14.14 -3.63
CA ASP A 263 -2.23 -15.19 -3.30
C ASP A 263 -2.90 -16.26 -2.40
N TRP A 264 -3.59 -15.83 -1.34
CA TRP A 264 -4.35 -16.73 -0.47
C TRP A 264 -5.45 -17.51 -1.22
N HIS A 265 -6.13 -16.91 -2.20
CA HIS A 265 -7.08 -17.65 -3.05
C HIS A 265 -6.42 -18.78 -3.83
N CYS A 266 -5.22 -18.55 -4.36
CA CYS A 266 -4.46 -19.57 -5.06
C CYS A 266 -4.04 -20.70 -4.10
N GLU A 267 -3.51 -20.35 -2.93
CA GLU A 267 -3.14 -21.33 -1.89
C GLU A 267 -4.36 -22.14 -1.42
N TYR A 268 -5.51 -21.49 -1.26
CA TYR A 268 -6.73 -22.14 -0.84
C TYR A 268 -7.26 -23.10 -1.91
N VAL A 269 -7.18 -22.74 -3.20
CA VAL A 269 -7.48 -23.66 -4.30
C VAL A 269 -6.59 -24.91 -4.22
N ASP A 270 -5.28 -24.74 -4.05
CA ASP A 270 -4.34 -25.86 -3.95
C ASP A 270 -4.69 -26.76 -2.75
N PHE A 271 -5.05 -26.17 -1.61
CA PHE A 271 -5.54 -26.89 -0.44
C PHE A 271 -6.84 -27.67 -0.73
N LEU A 272 -7.79 -27.08 -1.48
CA LEU A 272 -9.03 -27.74 -1.86
C LEU A 272 -8.77 -28.92 -2.80
N VAL A 273 -7.90 -28.77 -3.80
CA VAL A 273 -7.53 -29.85 -4.73
C VAL A 273 -6.87 -31.01 -3.96
N GLN A 274 -5.87 -30.71 -3.14
CA GLN A 274 -5.18 -31.73 -2.33
C GLN A 274 -6.12 -32.46 -1.36
N THR A 275 -7.10 -31.74 -0.80
CA THR A 275 -8.10 -32.33 0.09
C THR A 275 -9.13 -33.14 -0.67
N LEU A 276 -9.52 -32.70 -1.86
CA LEU A 276 -10.44 -33.44 -2.72
C LEU A 276 -9.81 -34.75 -3.20
N ASP A 277 -8.55 -34.73 -3.66
CA ASP A 277 -7.83 -35.94 -4.08
C ASP A 277 -7.66 -36.91 -2.90
N TYR A 278 -7.39 -36.40 -1.69
CA TYR A 278 -7.34 -37.20 -0.46
C TYR A 278 -8.70 -37.89 -0.17
N VAL A 279 -9.80 -37.14 -0.26
CA VAL A 279 -11.15 -37.66 -0.06
C VAL A 279 -11.50 -38.71 -1.13
N ALA A 280 -11.15 -38.46 -2.40
CA ALA A 280 -11.35 -39.42 -3.48
C ALA A 280 -10.61 -40.73 -3.23
N GLY A 281 -9.36 -40.67 -2.78
CA GLY A 281 -8.56 -41.85 -2.44
C GLY A 281 -9.19 -42.70 -1.33
N LYS A 282 -9.94 -42.09 -0.41
CA LYS A 282 -10.62 -42.77 0.71
C LYS A 282 -12.04 -43.23 0.39
N MET A 283 -12.80 -42.48 -0.41
CA MET A 283 -14.14 -42.88 -0.87
C MET A 283 -14.07 -43.93 -1.99
N GLY A 284 -13.01 -43.92 -2.80
CA GLY A 284 -12.79 -44.88 -3.88
C GLY A 284 -12.59 -46.33 -3.42
N THR A 285 -12.24 -46.56 -2.15
CA THR A 285 -12.12 -47.91 -1.58
C THR A 285 -13.45 -48.49 -1.09
N THR A 286 -14.51 -47.68 -0.96
CA THR A 286 -15.76 -48.09 -0.30
C THR A 286 -16.97 -48.26 -1.22
N ASN A 287 -17.12 -47.49 -2.32
CA ASN A 287 -18.24 -47.68 -3.28
C ASN A 287 -17.89 -47.16 -4.69
N GLY A 288 -17.65 -48.07 -5.63
CA GLY A 288 -16.86 -47.78 -6.83
C GLY A 288 -17.47 -46.91 -7.94
N HIS A 289 -18.77 -46.63 -8.04
CA HIS A 289 -19.34 -46.02 -9.27
C HIS A 289 -20.32 -44.84 -9.07
N SER A 290 -20.94 -44.62 -7.90
CA SER A 290 -21.95 -43.55 -7.72
C SER A 290 -21.36 -42.15 -7.48
N HIS A 291 -20.20 -42.06 -6.83
CA HIS A 291 -19.62 -40.77 -6.42
C HIS A 291 -18.66 -40.17 -7.44
N LEU A 292 -18.36 -40.88 -8.54
CA LEU A 292 -17.37 -40.41 -9.52
C LEU A 292 -17.86 -39.18 -10.30
N SER A 293 -19.17 -39.08 -10.57
CA SER A 293 -19.75 -37.91 -11.25
C SER A 293 -19.73 -36.68 -10.36
N GLU A 294 -20.15 -36.81 -9.09
CA GLU A 294 -20.13 -35.73 -8.10
C GLU A 294 -18.70 -35.23 -7.83
N TYR A 295 -17.76 -36.18 -7.73
CA TYR A 295 -16.34 -35.88 -7.62
C TYR A 295 -15.82 -35.08 -8.81
N ARG A 296 -16.16 -35.52 -10.03
CA ARG A 296 -15.71 -34.85 -11.25
C ARG A 296 -16.28 -33.44 -11.35
N GLU A 297 -17.56 -33.27 -11.05
CA GLU A 297 -18.25 -31.98 -11.09
C GLU A 297 -17.61 -30.98 -10.11
N ILE A 298 -17.37 -31.39 -8.85
CA ILE A 298 -16.73 -30.50 -7.88
C ILE A 298 -15.27 -30.21 -8.24
N LYS A 299 -14.56 -31.18 -8.83
CA LYS A 299 -13.18 -31.01 -9.29
C LYS A 299 -13.09 -29.98 -10.40
N GLU A 300 -13.93 -30.10 -11.42
CA GLU A 300 -14.02 -29.16 -12.54
C GLU A 300 -14.40 -27.74 -12.04
N CYS A 301 -15.27 -27.64 -11.03
CA CYS A 301 -15.60 -26.38 -10.37
C CYS A 301 -14.38 -25.76 -9.65
N ILE A 302 -13.64 -26.54 -8.86
CA ILE A 302 -12.42 -26.05 -8.18
C ILE A 302 -11.35 -25.64 -9.19
N GLU A 303 -11.17 -26.39 -10.27
CA GLU A 303 -10.23 -26.05 -11.35
C GLU A 303 -10.61 -24.74 -12.06
N TYR A 304 -11.90 -24.54 -12.32
CA TYR A 304 -12.43 -23.27 -12.83
C TYR A 304 -12.14 -22.12 -11.87
N LEU A 305 -12.49 -22.26 -10.59
CA LEU A 305 -12.20 -21.25 -9.55
C LEU A 305 -10.69 -21.00 -9.43
N GLY A 306 -9.86 -22.03 -9.61
CA GLY A 306 -8.41 -21.91 -9.66
C GLY A 306 -7.92 -21.06 -10.83
N SER A 307 -8.52 -21.22 -12.01
CA SER A 307 -8.23 -20.37 -13.16
C SER A 307 -8.60 -18.91 -12.89
N THR A 308 -9.77 -18.68 -12.30
CA THR A 308 -10.24 -17.34 -11.91
C THR A 308 -9.35 -16.70 -10.84
N ALA A 309 -8.96 -17.45 -9.80
CA ALA A 309 -8.05 -16.97 -8.75
C ALA A 309 -6.68 -16.56 -9.31
N ARG A 310 -6.11 -17.37 -10.20
CA ARG A 310 -4.86 -17.02 -10.90
C ARG A 310 -5.03 -15.82 -11.84
N GLY A 311 -6.21 -15.65 -12.44
CA GLY A 311 -6.57 -14.49 -13.24
C GLY A 311 -6.58 -13.22 -12.40
N LEU A 312 -7.29 -13.25 -11.26
CA LEU A 312 -7.35 -12.16 -10.30
C LEU A 312 -5.96 -11.80 -9.76
N ARG A 313 -5.13 -12.79 -9.42
CA ARG A 313 -3.74 -12.57 -8.97
C ARG A 313 -2.89 -11.83 -10.00
N ARG A 314 -3.01 -12.21 -11.28
CA ARG A 314 -2.32 -11.51 -12.38
C ARG A 314 -2.83 -10.08 -12.52
N HIS A 315 -4.13 -9.88 -12.39
CA HIS A 315 -4.74 -8.55 -12.45
C HIS A 315 -4.28 -7.63 -11.30
N THR A 316 -4.31 -8.11 -10.06
CA THR A 316 -3.89 -7.33 -8.89
C THR A 316 -2.39 -7.02 -8.93
N THR A 317 -1.56 -8.00 -9.29
CA THR A 317 -0.10 -7.82 -9.43
C THR A 317 0.24 -6.80 -10.52
N GLY A 318 -0.37 -6.93 -11.71
CA GLY A 318 -0.16 -5.97 -12.80
C GLY A 318 -0.66 -4.55 -12.46
N SER A 319 -1.78 -4.44 -11.72
CA SER A 319 -2.28 -3.14 -11.26
C SER A 319 -1.35 -2.50 -10.23
N ARG A 320 -0.75 -3.29 -9.34
CA ARG A 320 0.28 -2.83 -8.41
C ARG A 320 1.53 -2.32 -9.14
N GLU A 321 2.08 -3.10 -10.07
CA GLU A 321 3.28 -2.72 -10.84
C GLU A 321 3.07 -1.41 -11.62
N ARG A 322 1.88 -1.25 -12.23
CA ARG A 322 1.51 -0.02 -12.91
C ARG A 322 1.44 1.17 -11.95
N ALA A 323 0.80 0.97 -10.79
CA ALA A 323 0.71 2.03 -9.80
C ALA A 323 2.07 2.40 -9.21
N GLU A 324 3.00 1.45 -9.01
CA GLU A 324 4.37 1.76 -8.62
C GLU A 324 5.08 2.66 -9.63
N ALA A 325 4.94 2.38 -10.93
CA ALA A 325 5.49 3.21 -12.00
C ALA A 325 4.88 4.62 -12.01
N ASP A 326 3.55 4.74 -11.94
CA ASP A 326 2.86 6.03 -11.90
C ASP A 326 3.20 6.83 -10.64
N PHE A 327 3.41 6.17 -9.51
CA PHE A 327 3.84 6.82 -8.28
C PHE A 327 5.26 7.40 -8.43
N GLY A 328 6.15 6.71 -9.14
CA GLY A 328 7.45 7.24 -9.55
C GLY A 328 7.35 8.48 -10.43
N VAL A 329 6.38 8.53 -11.35
CA VAL A 329 6.10 9.72 -12.17
C VAL A 329 5.64 10.89 -11.29
N LEU A 330 4.74 10.65 -10.34
CA LEU A 330 4.29 11.68 -9.40
C LEU A 330 5.46 12.30 -8.62
N TYR A 331 6.36 11.48 -8.09
CA TYR A 331 7.57 11.98 -7.42
C TYR A 331 8.48 12.79 -8.36
N SER A 332 8.60 12.37 -9.61
CA SER A 332 9.38 13.09 -10.62
C SER A 332 8.77 14.48 -10.91
N ILE A 333 7.44 14.57 -10.99
CA ILE A 333 6.71 15.85 -11.16
C ILE A 333 6.95 16.76 -9.95
N ILE A 334 6.86 16.23 -8.74
CA ILE A 334 7.12 17.00 -7.50
C ILE A 334 8.56 17.54 -7.50
N ALA A 335 9.54 16.70 -7.82
CA ALA A 335 10.95 17.10 -7.87
C ALA A 335 11.21 18.18 -8.93
N GLN A 336 10.60 18.07 -10.12
CA GLN A 336 10.69 19.11 -11.15
C GLN A 336 10.07 20.43 -10.70
N LEU A 337 8.94 20.39 -9.99
CA LEU A 337 8.31 21.59 -9.45
C LEU A 337 9.23 22.29 -8.44
N ASP A 338 9.79 21.54 -7.49
CA ASP A 338 10.69 22.13 -6.48
C ASP A 338 11.99 22.66 -7.11
N ASN A 339 12.55 21.99 -8.12
CA ASN A 339 13.69 22.51 -8.89
C ASN A 339 13.35 23.83 -9.60
N ARG A 340 12.17 23.94 -10.22
CA ARG A 340 11.72 25.20 -10.85
C ARG A 340 11.49 26.30 -9.83
N LEU A 341 10.98 25.98 -8.64
CA LEU A 341 10.81 26.94 -7.55
C LEU A 341 12.15 27.44 -7.01
N ASN A 342 13.11 26.53 -6.79
CA ASN A 342 14.46 26.87 -6.35
C ASN A 342 15.19 27.72 -7.40
N ALA A 343 15.06 27.39 -8.68
CA ALA A 343 15.61 28.21 -9.77
C ALA A 343 15.01 29.62 -9.78
N LYS A 344 13.69 29.76 -9.61
CA LYS A 344 13.02 31.06 -9.49
C LYS A 344 13.48 31.84 -8.26
N MET A 345 13.62 31.18 -7.11
CA MET A 345 14.11 31.80 -5.87
C MET A 345 15.55 32.29 -6.03
N SER A 346 16.42 31.48 -6.64
CA SER A 346 17.80 31.86 -6.96
C SER A 346 17.85 33.07 -7.92
N ALA A 347 17.00 33.09 -8.95
CA ALA A 347 16.87 34.23 -9.85
C ALA A 347 16.33 35.49 -9.15
N SER A 348 15.43 35.38 -8.18
CA SER A 348 15.04 36.54 -7.37
C SER A 348 16.14 37.01 -6.42
N SER A 349 16.90 36.09 -5.82
CA SER A 349 18.07 36.42 -4.97
C SER A 349 19.18 37.11 -5.77
N SER A 350 19.37 36.76 -7.05
CA SER A 350 20.33 37.45 -7.92
C SER A 350 19.89 38.88 -8.27
N ARG A 351 18.57 39.13 -8.39
CA ARG A 351 18.02 40.49 -8.49
C ARG A 351 18.23 41.29 -7.22
N ASP A 352 17.99 40.69 -6.05
CA ASP A 352 18.24 41.35 -4.75
C ASP A 352 19.73 41.69 -4.57
N SER A 353 20.61 40.77 -4.99
CA SER A 353 22.06 41.02 -5.05
C SER A 353 22.41 42.20 -5.95
N THR A 354 21.65 42.46 -7.01
CA THR A 354 21.87 43.62 -7.89
C THR A 354 21.50 44.91 -7.17
N ALA A 355 20.37 44.95 -6.45
CA ALA A 355 19.99 46.10 -5.63
C ALA A 355 21.03 46.38 -4.53
N MET A 356 21.52 45.33 -3.86
CA MET A 356 22.59 45.42 -2.87
C MET A 356 23.88 45.99 -3.45
N LYS A 357 24.26 45.57 -4.67
CA LYS A 357 25.41 46.13 -5.40
C LYS A 357 25.22 47.60 -5.75
N THR A 358 24.01 48.02 -6.13
CA THR A 358 23.70 49.43 -6.41
C THR A 358 23.82 50.30 -5.16
N LEU A 359 23.34 49.84 -4.01
CA LEU A 359 23.51 50.57 -2.75
C LEU A 359 24.99 50.72 -2.36
N ALA A 360 25.77 49.64 -2.47
CA ALA A 360 27.21 49.67 -2.21
C ALA A 360 27.95 50.64 -3.14
N PHE A 361 27.54 50.71 -4.41
CA PHE A 361 28.07 51.67 -5.37
C PHE A 361 27.75 53.12 -4.96
N ILE A 362 26.49 53.40 -4.58
CA ILE A 362 26.06 54.73 -4.14
C ILE A 362 26.83 55.18 -2.89
N THR A 363 26.98 54.30 -1.89
CA THR A 363 27.72 54.66 -0.67
C THR A 363 29.20 54.92 -0.96
N THR A 364 29.82 54.12 -1.83
CA THR A 364 31.21 54.29 -2.27
C THR A 364 31.42 55.63 -2.98
N LEU A 365 30.42 56.12 -3.72
CA LEU A 365 30.46 57.42 -4.38
C LEU A 365 30.38 58.60 -3.39
N PHE A 366 29.55 58.48 -2.34
CA PHE A 366 29.33 59.58 -1.38
C PHE A 366 30.26 59.58 -0.17
N LEU A 367 30.88 58.45 0.18
CA LEU A 367 31.75 58.30 1.36
C LEU A 367 32.94 59.28 1.34
N PRO A 368 33.70 59.44 0.23
CA PRO A 368 34.84 60.35 0.20
C PRO A 368 34.44 61.82 0.37
N GLY A 369 33.36 62.24 -0.28
CA GLY A 369 32.84 63.61 -0.17
C GLY A 369 32.34 63.94 1.23
N THR A 370 31.68 62.98 1.89
CA THR A 370 31.21 63.11 3.27
C THR A 370 32.38 63.17 4.25
N PHE A 371 33.39 62.31 4.07
CA PHE A 371 34.60 62.31 4.90
C PHE A 371 35.34 63.65 4.82
N VAL A 372 35.60 64.14 3.61
CA VAL A 372 36.28 65.43 3.41
C VAL A 372 35.44 66.57 4.00
N ALA A 373 34.13 66.61 3.77
CA ALA A 373 33.25 67.62 4.38
C ALA A 373 33.31 67.60 5.92
N THR A 374 33.40 66.41 6.52
CA THR A 374 33.49 66.24 7.97
C THR A 374 34.82 66.75 8.52
N VAL A 375 35.94 66.43 7.87
CA VAL A 375 37.28 66.95 8.22
C VAL A 375 37.33 68.47 8.13
N PHE A 376 36.71 69.06 7.10
CA PHE A 376 36.62 70.51 6.95
C PHE A 376 35.68 71.17 7.98
N SER A 377 34.75 70.42 8.58
CA SER A 377 33.86 70.89 9.65
C SER A 377 34.51 70.83 11.05
N MET A 378 35.69 70.23 11.20
CA MET A 378 36.39 70.19 12.48
C MET A 378 37.06 71.55 12.77
N ASN A 379 36.94 72.04 14.02
CA ASN A 379 37.54 73.30 14.50
C ASN A 379 39.08 73.35 14.44
N MET A 380 39.75 72.29 13.97
CA MET A 380 41.21 72.26 13.77
C MET A 380 41.68 73.16 12.62
N PHE A 381 40.78 73.54 11.70
CA PHE A 381 41.10 74.39 10.55
C PHE A 381 40.26 75.68 10.60
N ASN A 382 40.92 76.84 10.70
CA ASN A 382 40.24 78.13 10.69
C ASN A 382 39.99 78.58 9.24
N TRP A 383 38.75 78.42 8.79
CA TRP A 383 38.32 78.73 7.41
C TRP A 383 37.68 80.11 7.25
N GLU A 384 37.67 80.94 8.30
CA GLU A 384 37.10 82.28 8.24
C GLU A 384 37.86 83.15 7.23
N ALA A 385 37.13 83.87 6.37
CA ALA A 385 37.71 84.85 5.49
C ALA A 385 38.40 85.92 6.36
N SER A 386 39.72 86.10 6.17
CA SER A 386 40.53 87.03 6.98
C SER A 386 39.79 88.35 7.23
N ALA A 387 39.56 88.66 8.50
CA ALA A 387 38.91 89.87 8.95
C ALA A 387 39.83 91.10 8.76
N SER A 388 40.03 91.49 7.50
CA SER A 388 40.66 92.75 7.13
C SER A 388 40.08 93.26 5.80
N ASP A 389 38.77 93.35 5.69
CA ASP A 389 38.15 94.42 4.90
C ASP A 389 36.66 94.60 5.20
N LYS A 390 36.29 95.82 5.59
CA LYS A 390 34.90 96.27 5.73
C LYS A 390 34.33 96.55 4.34
N SER A 391 33.77 95.55 3.67
CA SER A 391 32.71 95.73 2.65
C SER A 391 32.26 94.37 2.12
N SER A 392 30.94 94.18 1.99
CA SER A 392 30.28 93.24 1.07
C SER A 392 30.58 91.72 1.21
N SER A 393 29.68 91.04 1.92
CA SER A 393 29.00 89.82 1.45
C SER A 393 29.82 88.67 0.82
N ARG A 394 31.01 88.33 1.31
CA ARG A 394 31.68 87.08 0.92
C ARG A 394 31.41 85.99 1.97
N VAL A 395 30.28 85.30 1.79
CA VAL A 395 29.79 84.21 2.65
C VAL A 395 30.57 82.89 2.41
N VAL A 396 31.46 82.85 1.41
CA VAL A 396 32.26 81.67 1.03
C VAL A 396 33.75 81.98 1.11
N SER A 397 34.48 81.22 1.93
CA SER A 397 35.93 81.34 2.11
C SER A 397 36.69 81.11 0.79
N SER A 398 37.82 81.82 0.58
CA SER A 398 38.65 81.71 -0.62
C SER A 398 39.26 80.31 -0.83
N TYR A 399 39.22 79.46 0.20
CA TYR A 399 39.75 78.09 0.19
C TYR A 399 38.75 77.02 -0.27
N PHE A 400 37.53 77.41 -0.66
CA PHE A 400 36.50 76.47 -1.12
C PHE A 400 36.94 75.57 -2.29
N TRP A 401 37.87 76.03 -3.13
CA TRP A 401 38.42 75.22 -4.23
C TRP A 401 39.21 73.99 -3.76
N ILE A 402 39.84 74.05 -2.57
CA ILE A 402 40.63 72.95 -2.00
C ILE A 402 39.74 71.72 -1.74
N TYR A 403 38.48 71.92 -1.35
CA TYR A 403 37.50 70.84 -1.18
C TYR A 403 37.35 70.01 -2.46
N TRP A 404 37.21 70.67 -3.63
CA TRP A 404 37.03 69.99 -4.91
C TRP A 404 38.30 69.29 -5.37
N VAL A 405 39.47 69.90 -5.15
CA VAL A 405 40.78 69.34 -5.51
C VAL A 405 41.10 68.06 -4.72
N ILE A 406 40.61 67.93 -3.49
CA ILE A 406 40.84 66.73 -2.67
C ILE A 406 39.73 65.69 -2.91
N THR A 407 38.47 66.13 -2.95
CA THR A 407 37.31 65.23 -3.02
C THR A 407 37.22 64.49 -4.34
N VAL A 408 37.45 65.17 -5.47
CA VAL A 408 37.30 64.55 -6.80
C VAL A 408 38.34 63.43 -7.02
N PRO A 409 39.65 63.64 -6.81
CA PRO A 409 40.64 62.56 -6.96
C PRO A 409 40.41 61.41 -5.99
N LEU A 410 40.05 61.70 -4.73
CA LEU A 410 39.78 60.66 -3.74
C LEU A 410 38.59 59.78 -4.17
N THR A 411 37.53 60.40 -4.70
CA THR A 411 36.36 59.69 -5.23
C THR A 411 36.74 58.83 -6.44
N VAL A 412 37.59 59.35 -7.35
CA VAL A 412 38.10 58.59 -8.51
C VAL A 412 38.95 57.40 -8.06
N ILE A 413 39.82 57.55 -7.07
CA ILE A 413 40.68 56.47 -6.54
C ILE A 413 39.83 55.36 -5.93
N VAL A 414 38.85 55.71 -5.10
CA VAL A 414 37.97 54.74 -4.44
C VAL A 414 37.08 54.02 -5.47
N ALA A 415 36.51 54.76 -6.43
CA ALA A 415 35.69 54.18 -7.49
C ALA A 415 36.49 53.26 -8.44
N THR A 416 37.71 53.63 -8.81
CA THR A 416 38.58 52.81 -9.66
C THR A 416 39.05 51.55 -8.93
N SER A 417 39.40 51.65 -7.66
CA SER A 417 39.76 50.50 -6.81
C SER A 417 38.62 49.49 -6.71
N TRP A 418 37.40 49.95 -6.43
CA TRP A 418 36.21 49.10 -6.39
C TRP A 418 35.94 48.41 -7.74
N ARG A 419 36.03 49.17 -8.84
CA ARG A 419 35.78 48.64 -10.19
C ARG A 419 36.80 47.60 -10.62
N LEU A 420 38.07 47.79 -10.29
CA LEU A 420 39.14 46.82 -10.56
C LEU A 420 38.94 45.54 -9.74
N TRP A 421 38.63 45.66 -8.45
CA TRP A 421 38.34 44.52 -7.58
C TRP A 421 37.13 43.73 -8.07
N TRP A 422 36.03 44.40 -8.41
CA TRP A 422 34.82 43.77 -8.95
C TRP A 422 35.08 43.00 -10.25
N ASN A 423 35.83 43.60 -11.18
CA ASN A 423 36.14 42.98 -12.46
C ASN A 423 37.07 41.77 -12.30
N TRP A 424 37.96 41.79 -11.31
CA TRP A 424 38.84 40.67 -11.00
C TRP A 424 38.07 39.51 -10.37
N GLU A 425 37.23 39.79 -9.37
CA GLU A 425 36.39 38.79 -8.69
C GLU A 425 35.44 38.09 -9.67
N LYS A 426 34.80 38.86 -10.56
CA LYS A 426 33.91 38.31 -11.59
C LYS A 426 34.63 37.32 -12.51
N ARG A 427 35.86 37.63 -12.92
CA ARG A 427 36.66 36.75 -13.80
C ARG A 427 37.04 35.45 -13.11
N ASN A 428 37.34 35.50 -11.82
CA ASN A 428 37.65 34.30 -11.04
C ASN A 428 36.41 33.40 -10.91
N PHE A 429 35.26 33.97 -10.56
CA PHE A 429 34.00 33.22 -10.46
C PHE A 429 33.56 32.58 -11.79
N ASP A 430 33.59 33.34 -12.90
CA ASP A 430 33.22 32.81 -14.22
C ASP A 430 34.17 31.69 -14.69
N ARG A 431 35.44 31.72 -14.25
CA ARG A 431 36.43 30.67 -14.54
C ARG A 431 36.13 29.41 -13.73
N ASP A 432 35.86 29.56 -12.43
CA ASP A 432 35.61 28.42 -11.54
C ASP A 432 34.32 27.67 -11.96
N VAL A 433 33.26 28.41 -12.34
CA VAL A 433 32.02 27.81 -12.88
C VAL A 433 32.24 27.08 -14.20
N ARG A 434 33.07 27.62 -15.11
CA ARG A 434 33.40 26.94 -16.38
C ARG A 434 34.13 25.63 -16.15
N ILE A 435 35.11 25.63 -15.23
CA ILE A 435 35.86 24.42 -14.85
C ILE A 435 34.92 23.38 -14.26
N GLU A 436 33.96 23.78 -13.43
CA GLU A 436 32.98 22.86 -12.85
C GLU A 436 32.04 22.25 -13.91
N ILE A 437 31.58 23.03 -14.89
CA ILE A 437 30.78 22.53 -16.01
C ILE A 437 31.58 21.56 -16.89
N GLU A 438 32.83 21.89 -17.20
CA GLU A 438 33.73 21.04 -17.99
C GLU A 438 34.00 19.70 -17.30
N ASN A 439 34.20 19.72 -15.97
CA ASN A 439 34.34 18.50 -15.15
C ASN A 439 33.08 17.63 -15.09
N ILE A 440 31.89 18.19 -15.34
CA ILE A 440 30.61 17.45 -15.41
C ILE A 440 30.37 16.88 -16.81
N GLU A 441 30.84 17.57 -17.86
CA GLU A 441 30.69 17.16 -19.26
C GLU A 441 31.73 16.13 -19.71
N GLU A 442 32.89 16.03 -19.06
CA GLU A 442 33.85 14.96 -19.37
C GLU A 442 33.33 13.58 -18.93
N PRO A 443 33.17 12.61 -19.85
CA PRO A 443 32.80 11.25 -19.47
C PRO A 443 33.95 10.62 -18.67
N MET A 444 33.64 10.17 -17.45
CA MET A 444 34.53 9.39 -16.60
C MET A 444 35.26 8.32 -17.44
N PRO A 445 36.61 8.34 -17.53
CA PRO A 445 37.31 7.35 -18.32
C PRO A 445 37.09 5.98 -17.69
N LEU A 446 36.45 5.09 -18.46
CA LEU A 446 36.42 3.65 -18.22
C LEU A 446 37.87 3.16 -18.10
N ASN A 447 38.37 3.04 -16.87
CA ASN A 447 39.65 2.41 -16.66
C ASN A 447 39.44 0.90 -16.87
N SER A 448 39.86 0.44 -18.06
CA SER A 448 39.87 -0.95 -18.45
C SER A 448 40.74 -1.75 -17.48
N SER A 449 40.14 -2.73 -16.81
CA SER A 449 40.85 -3.76 -16.07
C SER A 449 41.75 -4.57 -17.01
N LYS A 450 43.04 -4.23 -17.05
CA LYS A 450 44.13 -5.14 -17.40
C LYS A 450 45.37 -4.71 -16.63
N ASP A 451 45.59 -5.35 -15.49
CA ASP A 451 46.93 -5.85 -15.15
C ASP A 451 46.78 -6.97 -14.12
N SER A 452 47.10 -8.18 -14.59
CA SER A 452 47.34 -9.35 -13.75
C SER A 452 48.84 -9.39 -13.44
N PRO A 453 49.27 -9.53 -12.18
CA PRO A 453 50.62 -10.01 -11.90
C PRO A 453 50.58 -11.53 -11.71
N LYS A 454 51.39 -12.21 -12.52
CA LYS A 454 51.79 -13.61 -12.35
C LYS A 454 52.58 -13.80 -11.05
N ASN A 455 52.46 -15.02 -10.49
CA ASN A 455 53.26 -15.64 -9.44
C ASN A 455 54.74 -15.21 -9.38
N GLN A 456 55.21 -14.93 -8.17
CA GLN A 456 56.49 -15.45 -7.67
C GLN A 456 56.30 -15.95 -6.23
N SER A 457 56.53 -17.25 -6.07
CA SER A 457 56.75 -18.00 -4.85
C SER A 457 58.21 -17.87 -4.37
N GLU A 458 58.47 -18.39 -3.17
CA GLU A 458 59.74 -18.44 -2.41
C GLU A 458 60.01 -17.18 -1.56
N GLU A 459 60.43 -17.24 -0.29
CA GLU A 459 60.59 -18.26 0.75
C GLU A 459 61.01 -17.47 2.01
N GLY A 460 60.77 -17.98 3.23
CA GLY A 460 61.54 -17.53 4.40
C GLY A 460 60.77 -17.12 5.66
N THR A 461 60.36 -18.15 6.41
CA THR A 461 60.68 -18.34 7.84
C THR A 461 60.51 -17.20 8.86
N GLY A 462 59.65 -17.45 9.86
CA GLY A 462 60.14 -17.53 11.25
C GLY A 462 59.68 -16.47 12.26
N THR A 463 58.81 -16.93 13.16
CA THR A 463 59.02 -16.83 14.62
C THR A 463 58.61 -15.55 15.38
N ARG A 464 57.57 -15.71 16.21
CA ARG A 464 57.40 -15.27 17.62
C ARG A 464 58.30 -14.14 18.17
N ALA A 465 57.66 -13.11 18.74
CA ALA A 465 57.71 -12.69 20.17
C ALA A 465 57.34 -11.19 20.26
N ARG A 466 56.24 -10.82 20.93
CA ARG A 466 56.11 -10.51 22.37
C ARG A 466 56.91 -9.27 22.83
N ALA A 467 56.12 -8.30 23.31
CA ALA A 467 56.34 -7.46 24.49
C ALA A 467 57.22 -6.19 24.41
N ASN A 468 56.53 -5.10 24.74
CA ASN A 468 56.83 -4.16 25.83
C ASN A 468 57.55 -2.84 25.55
N LEU A 469 56.76 -1.79 25.84
CA LEU A 469 57.02 -0.71 26.80
C LEU A 469 58.25 0.17 26.62
N THR A 470 57.96 1.47 26.48
CA THR A 470 58.53 2.68 27.12
C THR A 470 58.60 3.77 26.06
N GLY A 471 58.12 4.99 26.23
CA GLY A 471 57.97 5.80 27.43
C GLY A 471 58.74 7.11 27.18
N ARG A 472 58.10 8.25 27.49
CA ARG A 472 58.61 9.66 27.47
C ARG A 472 58.79 10.28 26.08
N ARG A 473 58.06 11.35 25.69
CA ARG A 473 57.85 12.68 26.30
C ARG A 473 59.18 13.45 26.44
N VAL A 474 59.38 14.48 25.62
CA VAL A 474 59.48 15.91 26.01
C VAL A 474 59.92 16.76 24.80
N LYS A 475 59.13 17.81 24.57
CA LYS A 475 59.41 19.15 24.01
C LYS A 475 60.76 19.41 23.33
N MET A 476 60.68 19.96 22.11
CA MET A 476 60.93 21.39 21.89
C MET A 476 59.77 22.00 21.10
#